data_AF-A0A656JVI3-F1
#
_entry.id   AF-A0A656JVI3-F1
#
_cell.length_a   1.000
_cell.length_b   1.000
_cell.length_c   1.000
_cell.angle_alpha   90.00
_cell.angle_beta   90.00
_cell.angle_gamma   90.00
#
_symmetry.space_group_name_H-M   'P 1'
#
loop_
_entity.id
_entity.type
_entity.pdbx_description
1 polymer ?
#
loop_
_entity_poly.entity_id
_entity_poly.type
_entity_poly.pdbx_seq_one_letter_code
_entity_poly.pdbx_strand_id
1 'polypeptide(L)'
;MFRIIQPHRWKLAVLMIAANLGLLAFLAFGTIKHVSEWQWLDIVGEGGSALLSLFWLFLVFKSRPAGRVTNYLSVGLSCVFFSWWIDALDEFIRLPAEIEWDHWL
;
A
#
# COMPACT_ATOMS: atom_id res chain seq x y z
N MET A 1 27.60 -10.32 1.21
CA MET A 1 26.36 -10.32 0.42
C MET A 1 25.19 -9.60 1.10
N PHE A 2 25.02 -9.66 2.43
CA PHE A 2 23.92 -8.98 3.16
C PHE A 2 24.04 -7.46 3.36
N ARG A 3 25.19 -6.84 3.06
CA ARG A 3 25.47 -5.41 3.33
C ARG A 3 24.69 -4.43 2.43
N ILE A 4 24.05 -4.93 1.36
CA ILE A 4 23.33 -4.11 0.37
C ILE A 4 21.91 -3.77 0.85
N ILE A 5 21.29 -4.58 1.71
CA ILE A 5 19.88 -4.43 2.13
C ILE A 5 19.74 -3.46 3.32
N GLN A 6 20.83 -3.27 4.07
CA GLN A 6 20.89 -2.45 5.28
C GLN A 6 20.46 -0.98 5.11
N PRO A 7 20.72 -0.27 3.99
CA PRO A 7 20.18 1.08 3.75
C PRO A 7 18.71 1.08 3.31
N HIS A 8 18.19 -0.03 2.78
CA HIS A 8 16.82 -0.10 2.25
C HIS A 8 15.78 -0.43 3.32
N ARG A 9 16.20 -0.99 4.47
CA ARG A 9 15.32 -1.30 5.61
C ARG A 9 14.54 -0.10 6.12
N TRP A 10 15.12 1.11 6.07
CA TRP A 10 14.44 2.33 6.49
C TRP A 10 13.28 2.68 5.54
N LYS A 11 13.45 2.45 4.24
CA LYS A 11 12.40 2.71 3.24
C LYS A 11 11.23 1.76 3.41
N LEU A 12 11.53 0.48 3.65
CA LEU A 12 10.50 -0.52 3.99
C LEU A 12 9.83 -0.18 5.32
N ALA A 13 10.58 0.27 6.33
CA ALA A 13 9.99 0.70 7.60
C ALA A 13 9.05 1.90 7.41
N VAL A 14 9.46 2.92 6.66
CA VAL A 14 8.60 4.07 6.31
C VAL A 14 7.35 3.62 5.56
N LEU A 15 7.48 2.73 4.59
CA LEU A 15 6.34 2.18 3.85
C LEU A 15 5.37 1.41 4.77
N MET A 16 5.89 0.56 5.64
CA MET A 16 5.08 -0.20 6.60
C MET A 16 4.40 0.71 7.60
N ILE A 17 5.08 1.76 8.09
CA ILE A 17 4.49 2.78 8.95
C ILE A 17 3.37 3.50 8.21
N ALA A 18 3.59 3.95 6.97
CA ALA A 18 2.56 4.61 6.17
C ALA A 18 1.35 3.71 5.94
N ALA A 19 1.55 2.44 5.56
CA ALA A 19 0.47 1.47 5.37
C ALA A 19 -0.33 1.22 6.66
N ASN A 20 0.35 1.13 7.81
CA ASN A 20 -0.30 1.01 9.11
C ASN A 20 -1.06 2.27 9.50
N LEU A 21 -0.51 3.46 9.24
CA LEU A 21 -1.22 4.72 9.47
C LEU A 21 -2.47 4.82 8.61
N GLY A 22 -2.40 4.38 7.35
CA GLY A 22 -3.57 4.27 6.47
C GLY A 22 -4.64 3.33 7.04
N LEU A 23 -4.24 2.13 7.47
CA LEU A 23 -5.15 1.19 8.13
C LEU A 23 -5.77 1.78 9.40
N LEU A 24 -4.97 2.40 10.27
CA LEU A 24 -5.45 3.03 11.50
C LEU A 24 -6.41 4.19 11.20
N ALA A 25 -6.17 4.97 10.15
CA ALA A 25 -7.07 6.02 9.72
C ALA A 25 -8.43 5.44 9.25
N PHE A 26 -8.40 4.39 8.42
CA PHE A 26 -9.62 3.70 8.00
C PHE A 26 -10.37 3.12 9.21
N LEU A 27 -9.69 2.51 10.18
CA LEU A 27 -10.32 1.98 11.39
C LEU A 27 -10.83 3.07 12.35
N ALA A 28 -10.18 4.24 12.39
CA ALA A 28 -10.56 5.34 13.26
C ALA A 28 -11.78 6.09 12.72
N PHE A 29 -11.89 6.22 11.40
CA PHE A 29 -12.93 7.01 10.75
C PHE A 29 -14.02 6.16 10.09
N GLY A 30 -13.74 4.91 9.74
CA GLY A 30 -14.64 4.02 9.01
C GLY A 30 -15.30 2.94 9.85
N THR A 31 -16.32 2.31 9.27
CA THR A 31 -17.04 1.15 9.82
C THR A 31 -16.74 -0.09 9.00
N ILE A 32 -16.53 -1.23 9.65
CA ILE A 32 -16.25 -2.50 8.97
C ILE A 32 -17.49 -2.92 8.16
N LYS A 33 -17.32 -3.13 6.85
CA LYS A 33 -18.38 -3.63 5.95
C LYS A 33 -18.74 -5.07 6.33
N HIS A 34 -20.00 -5.44 6.11
CA HIS A 34 -20.42 -6.82 6.31
C HIS A 34 -19.84 -7.73 5.22
N VAL A 35 -19.53 -8.98 5.55
CA VAL A 35 -18.90 -9.94 4.60
C VAL A 35 -19.74 -10.17 3.34
N SER A 36 -21.04 -9.93 3.40
CA SER A 36 -21.94 -10.02 2.24
C SER A 36 -21.74 -8.92 1.20
N GLU A 37 -21.11 -7.80 1.58
CA GLU A 37 -20.84 -6.68 0.67
C GLU A 37 -19.49 -6.85 -0.05
N TRP A 38 -18.65 -7.79 0.41
CA TRP A 38 -17.31 -8.00 -0.10
C TRP A 38 -17.29 -8.41 -1.59
N GLN A 39 -16.65 -7.60 -2.40
CA GLN A 39 -16.26 -7.86 -3.77
C GLN A 39 -14.94 -8.65 -3.78
N TRP A 40 -15.07 -9.97 -3.84
CA TRP A 40 -13.90 -10.87 -3.89
C TRP A 40 -12.94 -10.57 -5.05
N LEU A 41 -13.46 -10.07 -6.17
CA LEU A 41 -12.65 -9.71 -7.34
C LEU A 41 -11.73 -8.53 -7.02
N ASP A 42 -12.25 -7.49 -6.38
CA ASP A 42 -11.50 -6.28 -6.03
C ASP A 42 -10.52 -6.57 -4.89
N ILE A 43 -10.92 -7.36 -3.88
CA ILE A 43 -10.03 -7.84 -2.82
C ILE A 43 -8.81 -8.58 -3.39
N VAL A 44 -9.03 -9.52 -4.32
CA VAL A 44 -7.94 -10.28 -4.93
C VAL A 44 -7.16 -9.43 -5.94
N GLY A 45 -7.86 -8.58 -6.68
CA GLY A 45 -7.31 -7.69 -7.69
C GLY A 45 -6.39 -6.65 -7.07
N GLU A 46 -6.94 -5.77 -6.26
CA GLU A 46 -6.24 -4.66 -5.59
C GLU A 46 -5.26 -5.18 -4.54
N GLY A 47 -5.72 -6.08 -3.66
CA GLY A 47 -4.86 -6.67 -2.64
C GLY A 47 -3.73 -7.51 -3.22
N GLY A 48 -4.01 -8.31 -4.26
CA GLY A 48 -2.99 -9.08 -4.98
C GLY A 48 -2.01 -8.19 -5.74
N SER A 49 -2.50 -7.10 -6.32
CA SER A 49 -1.70 -6.10 -7.03
C SER A 49 -0.79 -5.32 -6.06
N ALA A 50 -1.27 -4.99 -4.86
CA ALA A 50 -0.44 -4.47 -3.77
C ALA A 50 0.67 -5.46 -3.39
N LEU A 51 0.34 -6.74 -3.14
CA LEU A 51 1.33 -7.77 -2.82
C LEU A 51 2.38 -7.95 -3.94
N LEU A 52 1.95 -7.95 -5.21
CA LEU A 52 2.85 -8.01 -6.36
C LEU A 52 3.81 -6.83 -6.39
N SER A 53 3.33 -5.61 -6.11
CA SER A 53 4.14 -4.41 -6.05
C SER A 53 5.19 -4.49 -4.93
N LEU A 54 4.82 -5.03 -3.77
CA LEU A 54 5.75 -5.26 -2.65
C LEU A 54 6.82 -6.31 -3.00
N PHE A 55 6.40 -7.40 -3.64
CA PHE A 55 7.30 -8.44 -4.12
C PHE A 55 8.30 -7.88 -5.14
N TRP A 56 7.83 -7.06 -6.08
CA TRP A 56 8.67 -6.41 -7.07
C TRP A 56 9.67 -5.43 -6.42
N LEU A 57 9.22 -4.66 -5.43
CA LEU A 57 10.09 -3.79 -4.64
C LEU A 57 11.22 -4.57 -3.96
N PHE A 58 10.92 -5.74 -3.42
CA PHE A 58 11.92 -6.64 -2.83
C PHE A 58 12.92 -7.15 -3.87
N LEU A 59 12.46 -7.55 -5.06
CA LEU A 59 13.34 -7.96 -6.16
C LEU A 59 14.28 -6.84 -6.62
N VAL A 60 13.80 -5.58 -6.64
CA VAL A 60 14.62 -4.41 -6.97
C VAL A 60 15.74 -4.22 -5.93
N PHE A 61 15.43 -4.34 -4.64
CA PHE A 61 16.43 -4.24 -3.58
C PHE A 61 17.44 -5.40 -3.57
N LYS A 62 17.03 -6.59 -4.00
CA LYS A 62 17.94 -7.75 -4.11
C LYS A 62 18.87 -7.63 -5.32
N SER A 63 18.37 -7.11 -6.44
CA SER A 63 19.07 -7.13 -7.72
C SER A 63 20.07 -5.99 -7.91
N ARG A 64 19.94 -4.88 -7.18
CA ARG A 64 20.68 -3.64 -7.48
C ARG A 64 21.24 -2.99 -6.20
N PRO A 65 22.49 -2.50 -6.20
CA PRO A 65 22.98 -1.64 -5.13
C PRO A 65 22.21 -0.31 -5.08
N ALA A 66 22.23 0.33 -3.91
CA ALA A 66 21.58 1.62 -3.69
C ALA A 66 22.19 2.69 -4.61
N GLY A 67 21.35 3.30 -5.45
CA GLY A 67 21.73 4.38 -6.36
C GLY A 67 20.55 5.29 -6.63
N ARG A 68 20.76 6.42 -7.31
CA ARG A 68 19.72 7.45 -7.55
C ARG A 68 18.49 6.87 -8.28
N VAL A 69 18.71 6.06 -9.32
CA VAL A 69 17.63 5.41 -10.09
C VAL A 69 16.87 4.39 -9.24
N THR A 70 17.59 3.54 -8.50
CA THR A 70 16.98 2.57 -7.58
C THR A 70 16.15 3.29 -6.53
N ASN A 71 16.59 4.45 -6.04
CA ASN A 71 15.83 5.23 -5.06
C ASN A 71 14.51 5.74 -5.65
N TYR A 72 14.52 6.38 -6.82
CA TYR A 72 13.29 6.86 -7.44
C TYR A 72 12.34 5.72 -7.81
N LEU A 73 12.88 4.62 -8.35
CA LEU A 73 12.10 3.43 -8.68
C LEU A 73 11.44 2.84 -7.43
N SER A 74 12.19 2.70 -6.34
CA SER A 74 11.66 2.19 -5.08
C SER A 74 10.61 3.09 -4.44
N VAL A 75 10.78 4.42 -4.52
CA VAL A 75 9.77 5.36 -4.04
C VAL A 75 8.50 5.23 -4.89
N GLY A 76 8.62 5.21 -6.21
CA GLY A 76 7.47 5.03 -7.10
C GLY A 76 6.71 3.73 -6.84
N LEU A 77 7.41 2.60 -6.73
CA LEU A 77 6.80 1.31 -6.36
C LEU A 77 6.18 1.32 -4.96
N SER A 78 6.76 2.06 -4.01
CA SER A 78 6.17 2.22 -2.68
C SER A 78 4.86 3.03 -2.75
N CYS A 79 4.79 4.06 -3.59
CA CYS A 79 3.56 4.82 -3.84
C CYS A 79 2.50 3.96 -4.51
N VAL A 80 2.85 3.14 -5.50
CA VAL A 80 1.91 2.20 -6.15
C VAL A 80 1.38 1.19 -5.14
N PHE A 81 2.26 0.58 -4.35
CA PHE A 81 1.86 -0.31 -3.26
C PHE A 81 0.89 0.38 -2.31
N PHE A 82 1.22 1.59 -1.86
CA PHE A 82 0.39 2.33 -0.92
C PHE A 82 -0.98 2.66 -1.52
N SER A 83 -1.04 3.08 -2.79
CA SER A 83 -2.31 3.36 -3.48
C SER A 83 -3.22 2.13 -3.50
N TRP A 84 -2.72 0.99 -3.96
CA TRP A 84 -3.50 -0.25 -4.02
C TRP A 84 -3.78 -0.87 -2.64
N TRP A 85 -2.94 -0.58 -1.64
CA TRP A 85 -3.24 -0.95 -0.26
C TRP A 85 -4.43 -0.16 0.29
N ILE A 86 -4.51 1.15 0.01
CA ILE A 86 -5.64 1.97 0.43
C ILE A 86 -6.93 1.58 -0.28
N ASP A 87 -6.85 1.31 -1.59
CA ASP A 87 -7.94 0.76 -2.41
C ASP A 87 -8.46 -0.53 -1.76
N ALA A 88 -7.59 -1.54 -1.56
CA ALA A 88 -8.00 -2.81 -0.97
C ALA A 88 -8.59 -2.68 0.45
N LEU A 89 -8.25 -1.63 1.20
CA LEU A 89 -8.82 -1.36 2.52
C LEU A 89 -10.24 -0.80 2.46
N ASP A 90 -10.60 -0.07 1.41
CA ASP A 90 -11.95 0.48 1.24
C ASP A 90 -13.00 -0.63 1.08
N GLU A 91 -12.56 -1.80 0.61
CA GLU A 91 -13.43 -2.94 0.43
C GLU A 91 -13.75 -3.66 1.74
N PHE A 92 -12.91 -3.50 2.76
CA PHE A 92 -13.18 -4.00 4.11
C PHE A 92 -13.82 -2.94 5.01
N ILE A 93 -13.50 -1.66 4.79
CA ILE A 93 -13.83 -0.58 5.71
C ILE A 93 -14.50 0.55 4.92
N ARG A 94 -15.78 0.78 5.23
CA ARG A 94 -16.56 1.87 4.66
C ARG A 94 -16.26 3.16 5.41
N LEU A 95 -15.76 4.18 4.72
CA LEU A 95 -15.72 5.52 5.29
C LEU A 95 -17.14 6.11 5.36
N PRO A 96 -17.46 6.87 6.43
CA PRO A 96 -18.76 7.52 6.58
C PRO A 96 -18.96 8.53 5.46
N ALA A 97 -20.15 8.49 4.86
CA ALA A 97 -20.54 9.35 3.75
C ALA A 97 -20.56 10.86 4.09
N GLU A 98 -20.35 11.25 5.35
CA GLU A 98 -20.15 12.67 5.73
C GLU A 98 -18.83 13.25 5.20
N ILE A 99 -17.91 12.39 4.75
CA ILE A 99 -16.72 12.76 3.99
C ILE A 99 -17.09 12.60 2.49
N GLU A 100 -18.09 13.34 2.03
CA GLU A 100 -18.39 13.52 0.60
C GLU A 100 -17.22 14.25 -0.06
N TRP A 101 -16.22 13.51 -0.54
CA TRP A 101 -15.29 14.00 -1.57
C TRP A 101 -15.86 13.79 -2.98
N ASP A 102 -17.19 13.69 -3.12
CA ASP A 102 -17.82 13.16 -4.34
C ASP A 102 -18.53 14.20 -5.23
N HIS A 103 -18.54 15.49 -4.91
CA HIS A 103 -19.31 16.46 -5.72
C HIS A 103 -18.60 17.78 -6.05
N TRP A 104 -17.41 17.72 -6.68
CA TRP A 104 -16.89 18.90 -7.38
C TRP A 104 -16.40 18.69 -8.80
N LEU A 105 -16.86 17.63 -9.49
CA LEU A 105 -16.89 17.56 -10.96
C LEU A 105 -18.14 16.83 -11.45
#